data_AF-A0A8T0D2J9-F1
#
_entry.id   AF-A0A8T0D2J9-F1
#
_cell.length_a   1.000
_cell.length_b   1.000
_cell.length_c   1.000
_cell.angle_alpha   90.00
_cell.angle_beta   90.00
_cell.angle_gamma   90.00
#
_symmetry.space_group_name_H-M   'P 1'
#
loop_
_entity.id
_entity.type
_entity.pdbx_description
1 polymer ?
#
loop_
_entity_poly.entity_id
_entity_poly.type
_entity_poly.pdbx_seq_one_letter_code
_entity_poly.pdbx_strand_id
1 'polypeptide(L)'
;SDPKKNPIVREYVLPDYAEVHRGYVRDPNAPGDQSLTSNISIPRRTAQNPGYVLRLNNERFTVPELLFHPGDVGYREMGLTEAMGYLLCERLPPAVRPGAWANCLAIGGNACFPGFLERLKKDLRCLPPDDLAVNVFLPTNPQTYAWEGGSLLAQRQDDLAQFLVTRAEYEEHGSAFCERRFPVS
;
A
#
# COMPACT_ATOMS: atom_id res chain seq x y z
N SER A 1 26.74 -13.57 1.18
CA SER A 1 25.64 -13.59 0.21
C SER A 1 26.10 -14.38 -1.00
N ASP A 2 25.41 -15.46 -1.36
CA ASP A 2 25.78 -16.29 -2.51
C ASP A 2 25.48 -15.51 -3.81
N PRO A 3 26.48 -15.14 -4.63
CA PRO A 3 26.29 -14.29 -5.81
C PRO A 3 25.42 -14.93 -6.91
N LYS A 4 25.11 -16.23 -6.78
CA LYS A 4 24.24 -16.97 -7.72
C LYS A 4 22.76 -16.96 -7.32
N LYS A 5 22.41 -16.50 -6.13
CA LYS A 5 21.01 -16.47 -5.66
C LYS A 5 20.43 -15.08 -5.88
N ASN A 6 19.45 -14.98 -6.77
CA ASN A 6 18.68 -13.76 -6.96
C ASN A 6 17.43 -13.81 -6.05
N PRO A 7 17.37 -13.03 -4.93
CA PRO A 7 16.24 -13.02 -4.01
C PRO A 7 14.98 -12.34 -4.59
N ILE A 8 15.13 -11.63 -5.72
CA ILE A 8 14.04 -10.94 -6.39
C ILE A 8 13.22 -11.92 -7.22
N VAL A 9 13.81 -12.96 -7.81
CA VAL A 9 13.04 -13.89 -8.66
C VAL A 9 12.06 -14.69 -7.80
N ARG A 10 10.80 -14.73 -8.24
CA ARG A 10 9.74 -15.59 -7.70
C ARG A 10 9.02 -16.28 -8.84
N GLU A 11 8.49 -17.46 -8.55
CA GLU A 11 7.64 -18.19 -9.47
C GLU A 11 6.24 -18.27 -8.89
N TYR A 12 5.22 -18.02 -9.69
CA TYR A 12 3.83 -18.17 -9.31
C TYR A 12 3.23 -19.33 -10.08
N VAL A 13 2.75 -20.35 -9.37
CA VAL A 13 2.05 -21.49 -9.95
C VAL A 13 0.58 -21.12 -10.08
N LEU A 14 0.06 -21.14 -11.30
CA LEU A 14 -1.32 -20.81 -11.59
C LEU A 14 -2.27 -21.91 -11.06
N PRO A 15 -3.48 -21.55 -10.60
CA PRO A 15 -4.49 -22.54 -10.24
C PRO A 15 -4.95 -23.32 -11.48
N ASP A 16 -5.12 -24.63 -11.33
CA ASP A 16 -5.68 -25.52 -12.37
C ASP A 16 -7.18 -25.79 -12.16
N TYR A 17 -7.75 -25.32 -11.05
CA TYR A 17 -9.15 -25.49 -10.64
C TYR A 17 -9.64 -26.95 -10.53
N ALA A 18 -8.73 -27.92 -10.63
CA ALA A 18 -9.01 -29.33 -10.43
C ALA A 18 -8.49 -29.77 -9.06
N GLU A 19 -7.21 -29.51 -8.80
CA GLU A 19 -6.54 -29.84 -7.54
C GLU A 19 -6.14 -28.57 -6.80
N VAL A 20 -5.64 -27.57 -7.54
CA VAL A 20 -5.17 -26.29 -7.05
C VAL A 20 -6.20 -25.22 -7.39
N HIS A 21 -7.05 -24.90 -6.42
CA HIS A 21 -8.06 -23.85 -6.55
C HIS A 21 -7.50 -22.44 -6.36
N ARG A 22 -6.32 -22.32 -5.75
CA ARG A 22 -5.63 -21.04 -5.54
C ARG A 22 -4.15 -21.20 -5.86
N GLY A 23 -3.65 -20.35 -6.75
CA GLY A 23 -2.23 -20.32 -7.08
C GLY A 23 -1.36 -19.96 -5.87
N TYR A 24 -0.08 -20.31 -5.95
CA TYR A 24 0.86 -20.12 -4.86
C TYR A 24 2.24 -19.68 -5.36
N VAL A 25 3.00 -19.01 -4.50
CA VAL A 25 4.34 -18.51 -4.80
C VAL A 25 5.38 -19.56 -4.40
N ARG A 26 6.37 -19.76 -5.26
CA ARG A 26 7.53 -20.65 -5.08
C ARG A 26 8.83 -19.84 -5.13
N ASP A 27 9.77 -20.17 -4.26
CA ASP A 27 11.14 -19.62 -4.32
C ASP A 27 12.01 -20.54 -5.18
N PRO A 28 12.48 -20.09 -6.36
CA PRO A 28 13.32 -20.90 -7.23
C PRO A 28 14.69 -21.24 -6.60
N ASN A 29 15.10 -20.56 -5.52
CA ASN A 29 16.36 -20.81 -4.83
C ASN A 29 16.24 -21.76 -3.63
N ALA A 30 15.04 -22.30 -3.35
CA ALA A 30 14.83 -23.21 -2.23
C ALA A 30 15.61 -24.53 -2.42
N PRO A 31 16.34 -25.02 -1.39
CA PRO A 31 17.09 -26.26 -1.46
C PRO A 31 16.11 -27.44 -1.56
N GLY A 32 15.86 -27.90 -2.78
CA GLY A 32 14.89 -28.93 -3.14
C GLY A 32 14.40 -28.83 -4.59
N ASP A 33 14.57 -27.68 -5.24
CA ASP A 33 13.93 -27.37 -6.53
C ASP A 33 14.91 -27.02 -7.67
N GLN A 34 16.20 -27.34 -7.52
CA GLN A 34 17.29 -26.93 -8.42
C GLN A 34 17.34 -27.66 -9.79
N SER A 35 16.23 -28.21 -10.29
CA SER A 35 16.19 -28.93 -11.57
C SER A 35 15.21 -28.35 -12.58
N LEU A 36 15.06 -27.02 -12.69
CA LEU A 36 14.04 -26.44 -13.59
C LEU A 36 14.51 -25.21 -14.39
N THR A 37 15.82 -25.03 -14.55
CA THR A 37 16.33 -24.08 -15.54
C THR A 37 16.37 -24.75 -16.91
N SER A 38 15.65 -24.15 -17.86
CA SER A 38 15.53 -24.50 -19.28
C SER A 38 14.44 -25.52 -19.61
N ASN A 39 13.41 -25.01 -20.29
CA ASN A 39 12.42 -25.71 -21.11
C ASN A 39 11.56 -26.79 -20.40
N ILE A 40 10.27 -26.45 -20.22
CA ILE A 40 9.13 -27.37 -20.00
C ILE A 40 9.53 -28.75 -19.46
N SER A 41 9.62 -28.93 -18.14
CA SER A 41 9.50 -30.26 -17.52
C SER A 41 9.58 -30.19 -15.99
N ILE A 42 8.43 -30.09 -15.33
CA ILE A 42 8.27 -30.31 -13.88
C ILE A 42 8.29 -31.83 -13.60
N PRO A 43 9.19 -32.38 -12.76
CA PRO A 43 9.06 -33.76 -12.32
C PRO A 43 8.13 -33.89 -11.09
N ARG A 44 6.97 -34.51 -11.37
CA ARG A 44 6.08 -35.30 -10.48
C ARG A 44 5.29 -34.58 -9.37
N ARG A 45 4.06 -34.16 -9.73
CA ARG A 45 2.84 -34.91 -9.39
C ARG A 45 1.95 -34.99 -10.65
N THR A 46 1.66 -36.23 -11.03
CA THR A 46 1.00 -36.72 -12.26
C THR A 46 1.54 -36.14 -13.59
N ALA A 47 1.98 -37.01 -14.49
CA ALA A 47 2.49 -36.65 -15.82
C ALA A 47 1.43 -36.03 -16.75
N GLN A 48 0.28 -35.62 -16.22
CA GLN A 48 -0.90 -35.20 -16.99
C GLN A 48 -1.21 -33.71 -16.90
N ASN A 49 -0.68 -32.94 -15.94
CA ASN A 49 -0.79 -31.48 -15.97
C ASN A 49 0.35 -30.82 -15.17
N PRO A 50 1.42 -30.32 -15.83
CA PRO A 50 2.54 -29.70 -15.14
C PRO A 50 2.17 -28.38 -14.42
N GLY A 51 0.97 -27.84 -14.61
CA GLY A 51 0.60 -26.52 -14.11
C GLY A 51 1.35 -25.41 -14.86
N TYR A 52 0.71 -24.26 -15.03
CA TYR A 52 1.34 -23.11 -15.66
C TYR A 52 2.12 -22.34 -14.59
N VAL A 53 3.38 -22.00 -14.87
CA VAL A 53 4.24 -21.24 -13.95
C VAL A 53 4.61 -19.91 -14.58
N LEU A 54 4.32 -18.82 -13.86
CA LEU A 54 4.71 -17.47 -14.22
C LEU A 54 5.94 -17.06 -13.43
N ARG A 55 7.06 -16.82 -14.11
CA ARG A 55 8.28 -16.31 -13.49
C ARG A 55 8.23 -14.79 -13.42
N LEU A 56 8.35 -14.25 -12.22
CA LEU A 56 8.33 -12.81 -11.93
C LEU A 56 9.71 -12.37 -11.46
N ASN A 57 10.21 -11.27 -12.02
CA ASN A 57 11.47 -10.67 -11.65
C ASN A 57 11.30 -9.15 -11.51
N ASN A 58 11.44 -8.41 -12.61
CA ASN A 58 11.40 -6.95 -12.59
C ASN A 58 10.05 -6.41 -12.14
N GLU A 59 8.97 -7.11 -12.48
CA GLU A 59 7.59 -6.76 -12.16
C GLU A 59 7.37 -6.58 -10.66
N ARG A 60 8.15 -7.26 -9.81
CA ARG A 60 8.02 -7.18 -8.35
C ARG A 60 8.40 -5.83 -7.77
N PHE A 61 9.21 -5.04 -8.47
CA PHE A 61 9.56 -3.68 -8.06
C PHE A 61 9.04 -2.64 -9.05
N THR A 62 8.94 -2.94 -10.35
CA THR A 62 8.39 -2.00 -11.34
C THR A 62 6.93 -1.66 -11.07
N VAL A 63 6.10 -2.63 -10.66
CA VAL A 63 4.67 -2.38 -10.38
C VAL A 63 4.46 -1.41 -9.20
N PRO A 64 5.03 -1.64 -8.00
CA PRO A 64 4.88 -0.70 -6.89
C PRO A 64 5.60 0.64 -7.13
N GLU A 65 6.61 0.69 -8.00
CA GLU A 65 7.29 1.94 -8.37
C GLU A 65 6.34 2.96 -9.01
N LEU A 66 5.28 2.50 -9.68
CA LEU A 66 4.28 3.38 -10.30
C LEU A 66 3.56 4.29 -9.30
N LEU A 67 3.56 3.94 -8.01
CA LEU A 67 3.05 4.83 -6.95
C LEU A 67 3.94 6.07 -6.77
N PHE A 68 5.22 5.97 -7.10
CA PHE A 68 6.21 7.04 -6.95
C PHE A 68 6.56 7.70 -8.29
N HIS A 69 6.56 6.92 -9.38
CA HIS A 69 6.85 7.38 -10.74
C HIS A 69 5.80 6.89 -11.74
N PRO A 70 4.57 7.43 -11.69
CA PRO A 70 3.50 7.06 -12.63
C PRO A 70 3.85 7.41 -14.10
N GLY A 71 4.77 8.36 -14.31
CA GLY A 71 5.29 8.75 -15.62
C GLY A 71 5.93 7.62 -16.41
N ASP A 72 6.46 6.58 -15.76
CA ASP A 72 7.15 5.46 -16.40
C ASP A 72 6.25 4.64 -17.35
N VAL A 73 4.93 4.71 -17.15
CA VAL A 73 3.92 4.06 -18.01
C VAL A 73 3.07 5.08 -18.78
N GLY A 74 3.47 6.35 -18.79
CA GLY A 74 2.82 7.42 -19.55
C GLY A 74 1.70 8.15 -18.82
N TYR A 75 1.46 7.90 -17.53
CA TYR A 75 0.54 8.71 -16.74
C TYR A 75 1.18 10.05 -16.39
N ARG A 76 0.48 11.16 -16.67
CA ARG A 76 0.92 12.53 -16.34
C ARG A 76 0.37 12.98 -14.99
N GLU A 77 0.52 12.14 -13.99
CA GLU A 77 0.10 12.40 -12.61
C GLU A 77 1.32 12.61 -11.72
N MET A 78 1.13 13.24 -10.56
CA MET A 78 2.18 13.36 -9.57
C MET A 78 2.41 12.01 -8.89
N GLY A 79 3.66 11.67 -8.66
CA GLY A 79 4.01 10.58 -7.76
C GLY A 79 3.55 10.85 -6.34
N LEU A 80 3.43 9.81 -5.51
CA LEU A 80 3.01 9.94 -4.11
C LEU A 80 3.85 10.97 -3.34
N THR A 81 5.17 10.93 -3.50
CA THR A 81 6.07 11.84 -2.76
C THR A 81 5.95 13.28 -3.28
N GLU A 82 5.80 13.47 -4.59
CA GLU A 82 5.59 14.78 -5.20
C GLU A 82 4.26 15.41 -4.74
N ALA A 83 3.18 14.62 -4.77
CA ALA A 83 1.87 15.04 -4.31
C ALA A 83 1.89 15.43 -2.83
N MET A 84 2.52 14.63 -1.97
CA MET A 84 2.70 14.96 -0.56
C MET A 84 3.52 16.22 -0.36
N GLY A 85 4.63 16.37 -1.08
CA GLY A 85 5.47 17.57 -1.07
C GLY A 85 4.68 18.83 -1.41
N TYR A 86 3.93 18.78 -2.51
CA TYR A 86 3.06 19.87 -2.96
C TYR A 86 2.02 20.24 -1.89
N LEU A 87 1.34 19.26 -1.30
CA LEU A 87 0.36 19.51 -0.24
C LEU A 87 1.00 20.15 1.00
N LEU A 88 2.11 19.58 1.47
CA LEU A 88 2.77 19.99 2.71
C LEU A 88 3.50 21.34 2.58
N CYS A 89 4.05 21.66 1.41
CA CYS A 89 4.76 22.91 1.15
C CYS A 89 3.85 24.03 0.65
N GLU A 90 2.90 23.75 -0.23
CA GLU A 90 2.18 24.80 -0.96
C GLU A 90 0.75 25.00 -0.47
N ARG A 91 0.06 23.92 -0.08
CA ARG A 91 -1.36 24.00 0.32
C ARG A 91 -1.56 24.30 1.80
N LEU A 92 -0.64 23.87 2.66
CA LEU A 92 -0.75 24.11 4.09
C LEU A 92 -0.26 25.52 4.49
N PRO A 93 -0.94 26.19 5.44
CA PRO A 93 -0.44 27.43 6.05
C PRO A 93 0.95 27.23 6.69
N PRO A 94 1.89 28.18 6.56
CA PRO A 94 3.26 28.04 7.08
C PRO A 94 3.34 27.62 8.55
N ALA A 95 2.42 28.10 9.39
CA ALA A 95 2.40 27.82 10.82
C ALA A 95 2.18 26.33 11.17
N VAL A 96 1.49 25.55 10.32
CA VAL A 96 1.18 24.14 10.60
C VAL A 96 2.13 23.16 9.92
N ARG A 97 2.95 23.62 8.96
CA ARG A 97 3.86 22.76 8.18
C ARG A 97 4.82 21.97 9.06
N PRO A 98 5.49 22.53 10.08
CA PRO A 98 6.42 21.75 10.91
C PRO A 98 5.74 20.57 11.60
N GLY A 99 4.52 20.78 12.11
CA GLY A 99 3.72 19.73 12.71
C GLY A 99 3.27 18.67 11.71
N ALA A 100 2.91 19.07 10.49
CA ALA A 100 2.48 18.15 9.45
C ALA A 100 3.65 17.25 8.95
N TRP A 101 4.84 17.83 8.71
CA TRP A 101 6.05 17.07 8.34
C TRP A 101 6.46 16.07 9.43
N ALA A 102 6.32 16.45 10.70
CA ALA A 102 6.67 15.61 11.83
C ALA A 102 5.65 14.49 12.12
N ASN A 103 4.47 14.50 11.49
CA ASN A 103 3.37 13.59 11.80
C ASN A 103 2.68 13.06 10.53
N CYS A 104 3.44 12.39 9.66
CA CYS A 104 2.85 11.67 8.53
C CYS A 104 2.49 10.23 8.93
N LEU A 105 1.27 9.80 8.62
CA LEU A 105 0.80 8.43 8.89
C LEU A 105 0.46 7.74 7.56
N ALA A 106 1.11 6.61 7.28
CA ALA A 106 0.83 5.78 6.11
C ALA A 106 -0.10 4.62 6.48
N ILE A 107 -1.29 4.58 5.88
CA ILE A 107 -2.27 3.49 6.05
C ILE A 107 -2.75 2.97 4.70
N GLY A 108 -3.51 1.87 4.70
CA GLY A 108 -4.03 1.20 3.52
C GLY A 108 -3.18 0.02 3.05
N GLY A 109 -3.69 -0.70 2.03
CA GLY A 109 -3.06 -1.92 1.54
C GLY A 109 -1.70 -1.72 0.86
N ASN A 110 -1.54 -0.61 0.12
CA ASN A 110 -0.28 -0.30 -0.56
C ASN A 110 0.88 -0.01 0.43
N ALA A 111 0.55 0.44 1.64
CA ALA A 111 1.57 0.67 2.67
C ALA A 111 2.19 -0.64 3.19
N CYS A 112 1.60 -1.81 2.88
CA CYS A 112 2.16 -3.13 3.21
C CYS A 112 3.30 -3.58 2.31
N PHE A 113 3.64 -2.83 1.24
CA PHE A 113 4.77 -3.21 0.40
C PHE A 113 6.08 -3.21 1.22
N PRO A 114 6.91 -4.27 1.13
CA PRO A 114 8.19 -4.30 1.81
C PRO A 114 9.08 -3.13 1.37
N GLY A 115 9.63 -2.39 2.34
CA GLY A 115 10.46 -1.20 2.07
C GLY A 115 9.69 0.08 1.74
N PHE A 116 8.35 0.05 1.72
CA PHE A 116 7.53 1.23 1.43
C PHE A 116 7.80 2.39 2.38
N LEU A 117 7.83 2.12 3.70
CA LEU A 117 8.09 3.15 4.71
C LEU A 117 9.46 3.80 4.53
N GLU A 118 10.51 3.00 4.34
CA GLU A 118 11.88 3.48 4.16
C GLU A 118 12.01 4.33 2.89
N ARG A 119 11.40 3.87 1.79
CA ARG A 119 11.33 4.61 0.54
C ARG A 119 10.63 5.96 0.72
N LEU A 120 9.42 5.94 1.28
CA LEU A 120 8.61 7.16 1.45
C LEU A 120 9.31 8.16 2.38
N LYS A 121 9.87 7.69 3.51
CA LYS A 121 10.60 8.56 4.45
C LYS A 121 11.84 9.18 3.81
N LYS A 122 12.60 8.38 3.04
CA LYS A 122 13.79 8.85 2.32
C LYS A 122 13.43 9.96 1.33
N ASP A 123 12.43 9.72 0.49
CA ASP A 123 12.06 10.65 -0.56
C ASP A 123 11.45 11.94 0.02
N LEU A 124 10.58 11.83 1.04
CA LEU A 124 9.98 12.99 1.70
C LEU A 124 11.01 13.84 2.44
N ARG A 125 12.04 13.24 3.04
CA ARG A 125 13.07 14.00 3.77
C ARG A 125 13.87 14.94 2.88
N CYS A 126 13.95 14.65 1.58
CA CYS A 126 14.65 15.49 0.60
C CYS A 126 13.90 16.78 0.24
N LEU A 127 12.64 16.94 0.65
CA LEU A 127 11.78 18.05 0.22
C LEU A 127 11.82 19.28 1.14
N PRO A 128 11.68 19.17 2.48
CA PRO A 128 11.72 20.33 3.35
C PRO A 128 13.16 20.72 3.74
N PRO A 129 13.35 21.95 4.23
CA PRO A 129 14.57 22.38 4.91
C PRO A 129 15.02 21.44 6.03
N ASP A 130 16.33 21.39 6.28
CA ASP A 130 16.93 20.39 7.16
C ASP A 130 16.56 20.52 8.65
N ASP A 131 16.10 21.69 9.06
CA ASP A 131 15.63 22.00 10.41
C ASP A 131 14.24 21.42 10.71
N LEU A 132 13.48 21.03 9.69
CA LEU A 132 12.18 20.40 9.86
C LEU A 132 12.32 18.89 10.10
N ALA A 133 11.74 18.43 11.20
CA ALA A 133 11.62 17.00 11.47
C ALA A 133 10.62 16.36 10.50
N VAL A 134 11.06 15.30 9.79
CA VAL A 134 10.20 14.50 8.90
C VAL A 134 10.06 13.11 9.48
N ASN A 135 8.84 12.78 9.94
CA ASN A 135 8.53 11.44 10.43
C ASN A 135 7.35 10.87 9.67
N VAL A 136 7.50 9.61 9.29
CA VAL A 136 6.45 8.80 8.70
C VAL A 136 6.24 7.60 9.62
N PHE A 137 5.01 7.36 10.01
CA PHE A 137 4.60 6.24 10.85
C PHE A 137 3.83 5.23 10.01
N LEU A 138 4.14 3.95 10.19
CA LEU A 138 3.40 2.84 9.61
C LEU A 138 2.91 1.94 10.76
N PRO A 139 1.60 1.82 11.00
CA PRO A 139 1.08 0.91 11.99
C PRO A 139 1.32 -0.55 11.56
N THR A 140 1.22 -1.50 12.49
CA THR A 140 1.41 -2.94 12.21
C THR A 140 0.32 -3.53 11.31
N ASN A 141 -0.83 -2.86 11.25
CA ASN A 141 -2.08 -3.30 10.62
C ASN A 141 -2.65 -2.19 9.71
N PRO A 142 -1.87 -1.66 8.76
CA PRO A 142 -2.26 -0.46 8.00
C PRO A 142 -3.51 -0.69 7.14
N GLN A 143 -3.80 -1.95 6.77
CA GLN A 143 -5.00 -2.33 6.02
C GLN A 143 -6.31 -2.11 6.79
N THR A 144 -6.33 -2.40 8.09
CA THR A 144 -7.53 -2.31 8.94
C THR A 144 -7.52 -1.09 9.85
N TYR A 145 -6.44 -0.30 9.82
CA TYR A 145 -6.24 0.82 10.74
C TYR A 145 -7.38 1.86 10.71
N ALA A 146 -7.93 2.15 9.52
CA ALA A 146 -9.08 3.04 9.39
C ALA A 146 -10.34 2.50 10.10
N TRP A 147 -10.58 1.18 9.99
CA TRP A 147 -11.68 0.51 10.67
C TRP A 147 -11.49 0.52 12.20
N GLU A 148 -10.26 0.30 12.67
CA GLU A 148 -9.95 0.37 14.10
C GLU A 148 -10.15 1.77 14.67
N GLY A 149 -9.77 2.82 13.93
CA GLY A 149 -10.06 4.20 14.28
C GLY A 149 -11.56 4.46 14.40
N GLY A 150 -12.37 3.95 13.46
CA GLY A 150 -13.82 4.03 13.53
C GLY A 150 -14.42 3.25 14.71
N SER A 151 -13.91 2.06 15.00
CA SER A 151 -14.33 1.27 16.16
C SER A 151 -14.01 1.97 17.48
N LEU A 152 -12.83 2.57 17.58
CA LEU A 152 -12.41 3.33 18.76
C LEU A 152 -13.27 4.58 18.95
N LEU A 153 -13.58 5.31 17.88
CA LEU A 153 -14.50 6.44 17.94
C LEU A 153 -15.90 6.02 18.37
N ALA A 154 -16.40 4.89 17.86
CA ALA A 154 -17.72 4.37 18.21
C ALA A 154 -17.86 3.97 19.68
N GLN A 155 -16.75 3.56 20.32
CA GLN A 155 -16.72 3.22 21.75
C GLN A 155 -16.75 4.46 22.66
N ARG A 156 -16.41 5.64 22.13
CA ARG A 156 -16.40 6.91 22.88
C ARG A 156 -17.71 7.65 22.65
N GLN A 157 -18.71 7.29 23.44
CA GLN A 157 -20.09 7.76 23.25
C GLN A 157 -20.22 9.29 23.29
N ASP A 158 -19.48 9.96 24.19
CA ASP A 158 -19.49 11.43 24.32
C ASP A 158 -18.89 12.13 23.09
N ASP A 159 -17.81 11.57 22.52
CA ASP A 159 -17.18 12.09 21.31
C ASP A 159 -18.10 11.83 20.11
N LEU A 160 -18.61 10.61 19.98
CA LEU A 160 -19.47 10.20 18.86
C LEU A 160 -20.75 11.03 18.79
N ALA A 161 -21.38 11.34 19.93
CA ALA A 161 -22.61 12.13 19.97
C ALA A 161 -22.47 13.50 19.28
N GLN A 162 -21.26 14.07 19.26
CA GLN A 162 -20.96 15.32 18.57
C GLN A 162 -20.86 15.17 17.04
N PHE A 163 -20.94 13.96 16.51
CA PHE A 163 -20.79 13.63 15.09
C PHE A 163 -21.89 12.67 14.62
N LEU A 164 -23.06 12.68 15.25
CA LEU A 164 -24.22 11.93 14.77
C LEU A 164 -25.24 12.88 14.14
N VAL A 165 -25.97 12.35 13.16
CA VAL A 165 -27.17 12.96 12.59
C VAL A 165 -28.30 11.95 12.78
N THR A 166 -29.34 12.34 13.51
CA THR A 166 -30.51 11.52 13.76
C THR A 166 -31.42 11.49 12.53
N ARG A 167 -32.30 10.49 12.48
CA ARG A 167 -33.32 10.39 11.44
C ARG A 167 -34.23 11.63 11.38
N ALA A 168 -34.63 12.16 12.54
CA ALA A 168 -35.51 13.33 12.61
C ALA A 168 -34.82 14.59 12.04
N GLU A 169 -33.55 14.81 12.40
CA GLU A 169 -32.77 15.94 11.86
C GLU A 169 -32.62 15.86 10.33
N TYR A 170 -32.42 14.64 9.81
CA TYR A 170 -32.32 14.41 8.37
C TYR A 170 -33.67 14.61 7.65
N GLU A 171 -34.78 14.13 8.23
CA GLU A 171 -36.11 14.32 7.64
C GLU A 171 -36.52 15.81 7.60
N GLU A 172 -36.08 16.61 8.57
CA GLU A 172 -36.35 18.05 8.63
C GLU A 172 -35.45 18.89 7.70
N HIS A 173 -34.14 18.60 7.66
CA HIS A 173 -33.15 19.47 7.00
C HIS A 173 -32.56 18.89 5.72
N GLY A 174 -32.83 17.61 5.42
CA GLY A 174 -32.32 16.90 4.25
C GLY A 174 -30.81 16.68 4.26
N SER A 175 -30.28 16.31 3.08
CA SER A 175 -28.85 15.97 2.90
C SER A 175 -27.88 17.12 3.18
N ALA A 176 -28.29 18.37 2.96
CA ALA A 176 -27.49 19.55 3.24
C ALA A 176 -27.12 19.70 4.73
N PHE A 177 -27.86 19.06 5.64
CA PHE A 177 -27.49 19.00 7.04
C PHE A 177 -26.30 18.08 7.28
N CYS A 178 -26.27 16.91 6.62
CA CYS A 178 -25.13 16.00 6.69
C CYS A 178 -23.87 16.63 6.13
N GLU A 179 -23.96 17.35 5.00
CA GLU A 179 -22.80 18.04 4.41
C GLU A 179 -22.22 19.12 5.33
N ARG A 180 -23.08 19.85 6.05
CA ARG A 180 -22.65 20.85 7.05
C ARG A 180 -22.06 20.20 8.29
N ARG A 181 -22.60 19.05 8.72
CA ARG A 181 -22.15 18.33 9.91
C ARG A 181 -20.86 17.55 9.69
N PHE A 182 -20.70 17.01 8.49
CA PHE A 182 -19.57 16.22 8.04
C PHE A 182 -18.95 16.87 6.79
N PRO A 183 -18.30 18.04 6.94
CA PRO A 183 -17.66 18.69 5.80
C PRO A 183 -16.54 17.79 5.27
N VAL A 184 -16.72 17.28 4.06
CA VAL A 184 -15.64 16.62 3.32
C VAL A 184 -14.84 17.75 2.68
N SER A 185 -13.61 17.95 3.17
CA SER A 185 -12.69 18.96 2.61
C SER A 185 -12.16 18.54 1.24
#